data_AF-A0A3W3CIQ7-F1
#
_entry.id   AF-A0A3W3CIQ7-F1
#
_cell.length_a   1.000
_cell.length_b   1.000
_cell.length_c   1.000
_cell.angle_alpha   90.00
_cell.angle_beta   90.00
_cell.angle_gamma   90.00
#
_symmetry.space_group_name_H-M   'P 1'
#
loop_
_entity.id
_entity.type
_entity.pdbx_description
1 polymer ?
#
loop_
_entity_poly.entity_id
_entity_poly.type
_entity_poly.pdbx_seq_one_letter_code
_entity_poly.pdbx_strand_id
1 'polypeptide(L)' 'MAVKISGVLKDGTGKPVENCTIQLKARRTSSTVVVNTVASENPDEAG' A
#
# COMPACT_ATOMS: atom_id res chain seq x y z
N MET A 1 1.38 12.77 18.02
CA MET A 1 0.36 11.77 17.63
C MET A 1 0.96 10.86 16.56
N ALA A 2 0.84 9.55 16.69
CA ALA A 2 1.30 8.61 15.66
C ALA A 2 0.16 8.39 14.65
N VAL A 3 0.36 8.79 13.40
CA VAL A 3 -0.57 8.52 12.29
C VAL A 3 -0.49 7.04 11.92
N LYS A 4 -1.63 6.34 11.96
CA LYS A 4 -1.76 4.97 11.45
C LYS A 4 -2.01 5.05 9.95
N ILE A 5 -1.05 4.57 9.15
CA ILE A 5 -1.20 4.48 7.69
C ILE A 5 -1.85 3.14 7.37
N SER A 6 -3.02 3.15 6.73
CA SER A 6 -3.70 1.97 6.20
C SER A 6 -3.96 2.13 4.70
N GLY A 7 -4.04 1.00 3.99
CA GLY A 7 -4.37 0.97 2.57
C GLY A 7 -5.46 -0.06 2.27
N VAL A 8 -5.99 -0.04 1.05
CA VAL A 8 -6.90 -1.05 0.51
C VAL A 8 -6.32 -1.57 -0.79
N LEU A 9 -6.20 -2.90 -0.92
CA LEU A 9 -5.79 -3.52 -2.18
C LEU A 9 -6.96 -3.49 -3.16
N LYS A 10 -6.71 -3.06 -4.39
CA LYS A 10 -7.71 -3.00 -5.46
C LYS A 10 -7.30 -3.91 -6.62
N ASP A 11 -8.27 -4.48 -7.31
CA ASP A 11 -8.07 -5.27 -8.52
C ASP A 11 -7.84 -4.39 -9.78
N GLY A 12 -7.63 -5.02 -10.94
CA GLY A 12 -7.45 -4.34 -12.23
C GLY A 12 -8.66 -3.51 -12.69
N THR A 13 -9.81 -3.63 -12.02
CA THR A 13 -11.03 -2.84 -12.27
C THR A 13 -11.23 -1.74 -11.23
N GLY A 14 -10.31 -1.61 -10.27
CA GLY A 14 -10.35 -0.64 -9.18
C GLY A 14 -11.26 -1.04 -8.01
N LYS A 15 -11.82 -2.25 -8.00
CA LYS A 15 -12.64 -2.74 -6.89
C LYS A 15 -11.76 -3.23 -5.75
N PRO A 16 -12.15 -3.01 -4.49
CA PRO A 16 -11.40 -3.53 -3.36
C PRO A 16 -11.42 -5.06 -3.37
N VAL A 17 -10.27 -5.67 -3.08
CA VAL A 17 -10.19 -7.12 -2.86
C VAL A 17 -10.76 -7.41 -1.46
N GLU A 18 -11.90 -8.10 -1.42
CA GLU A 18 -12.59 -8.40 -0.16
C GLU A 18 -11.72 -9.26 0.76
N ASN A 19 -11.87 -9.04 2.07
CA ASN A 19 -11.10 -9.70 3.14
C ASN A 19 -9.57 -9.54 3.06
N CYS A 20 -9.06 -8.63 2.23
CA CYS A 20 -7.64 -8.37 2.11
C CYS A 20 -7.28 -7.05 2.82
N THR A 21 -6.41 -7.12 3.83
CA THR A 21 -5.94 -5.94 4.59
C THR A 21 -4.44 -5.80 4.44
N ILE A 22 -3.99 -4.65 3.94
CA ILE A 22 -2.58 -4.29 3.87
C ILE A 22 -2.17 -3.54 5.14
N GLN A 23 -1.27 -4.15 5.91
CA GLN A 23 -0.64 -3.51 7.07
C GLN A 23 0.70 -2.90 6.66
N LEU A 24 0.80 -1.57 6.71
CA LEU A 24 2.06 -0.87 6.49
C LEU A 24 2.84 -0.83 7.80
N LYS A 25 3.91 -1.63 7.90
CA LYS A 25 4.85 -1.57 9.02
C LYS A 25 5.92 -0.51 8.73
N ALA A 26 5.77 0.67 9.34
CA ALA A 26 6.77 1.72 9.21
C ALA A 26 8.07 1.34 9.92
N ARG A 27 9.18 1.23 9.18
CA ARG A 27 10.51 0.94 9.75
C ARG A 27 11.17 2.16 10.42
N ARG A 28 10.78 3.37 10.00
CA ARG A 28 11.09 4.65 10.65
C ARG A 28 9.86 5.54 10.59
N THR A 29 9.61 6.29 11.65
CA THR A 29 8.62 7.37 11.66
C THR A 29 9.31 8.64 11.17
N SER A 30 8.76 9.24 10.10
CA SER A 30 9.19 10.55 9.61
C SER A 30 8.06 11.55 9.84
N SER A 31 8.39 12.82 10.12
CA SER A 31 7.40 13.89 10.26
C SER A 31 6.68 14.17 8.95
N THR A 32 7.31 13.86 7.82
CA THR A 32 6.74 14.00 6.49
C THR A 32 5.96 12.74 6.11
N VAL A 33 4.64 12.86 5.96
CA VAL A 33 3.77 11.79 5.45
C VAL A 33 3.80 11.83 3.93
N VAL A 34 4.26 10.77 3.28
CA VAL A 34 4.12 10.60 1.82
C VAL A 34 2.66 10.23 1.54
N VAL A 35 1.91 11.14 0.90
CA VAL A 35 0.46 11.02 0.70
C VAL A 35 0.07 10.06 -0.43
N ASN A 36 0.99 9.76 -1.34
CA ASN A 36 0.72 8.85 -2.46
C ASN A 36 2.00 8.08 -2.82
N THR A 37 1.95 6.76 -2.75
CA THR A 37 3.02 5.87 -3.22
C THR A 37 2.39 4.89 -4.21
N VAL A 38 2.97 4.78 -5.41
CA VAL A 38 2.55 3.80 -6.41
C VAL A 38 3.43 2.56 -6.24
N ALA A 39 2.83 1.44 -5.87
CA ALA A 39 3.49 0.14 -5.98
C ALA A 39 3.36 -0.30 -7.45
N SER A 40 4.49 -0.43 -8.15
CA SER A 40 4.55 -1.01 -9.48
C SER A 40 5.16 -2.39 -9.38
N GLU A 41 4.48 -3.41 -9.90
CA GLU A 41 5.08 -4.69 -10.20
C GLU A 41 5.97 -4.49 -11.44
N ASN A 42 7.26 -4.84 -11.33
CA ASN A 42 8.11 -4.88 -12.50
C ASN A 42 7.73 -6.17 -13.27
N PRO A 43 7.25 -6.08 -14.52
CA PRO A 43 6.68 -7.23 -15.24
C PRO A 43 7.70 -8.32 -15.66
N ASP A 44 8.94 -8.24 -15.18
CA ASP A 44 10.04 -9.12 -15.61
C ASP A 44 10.07 -10.49 -14.90
N GLU A 45 9.22 -10.75 -13.90
CA GLU A 45 9.10 -12.08 -13.29
C GLU A 45 7.62 -12.47 -13.07
N ALA A 46 6.89 -12.63 -14.17
CA ALA A 46 5.79 -13.60 -14.22
C ALA A 46 6.36 -14.91 -14.77
N GLY A 47 6.74 -15.82 -13.88
CA GLY A 47 7.24 -17.16 -14.19
C GLY A 47 6.75 -18.18 -13.16
#